data_AF-A0AAE1C6E0-F1
#
_entry.id   AF-A0AAE1C6E0-F1
#
_cell.length_a   1.000
_cell.length_b   1.000
_cell.length_c   1.000
_cell.angle_alpha   90.00
_cell.angle_beta   90.00
_cell.angle_gamma   90.00
#
_symmetry.space_group_name_H-M   'P 1'
#
loop_
_entity.id
_entity.type
_entity.pdbx_description
1 polymer ?
#
loop_
_entity_poly.entity_id
_entity_poly.type
_entity_poly.pdbx_seq_one_letter_code
_entity_poly.pdbx_strand_id
1 'polypeptide(L)'
;MTKASQALPTFSAYEPAHIELQKLLPFESASQAYRLAQHHSTMADEVPEISYEDLASIEDDFEEIDTQIMRKQYDISKPAYAKRAEAIAKIPTFWPLVFEQAPPEIDQYIQPADSQIINDHLKSISVSRIELEDKPEGGNPRSLKITFNFSANEYFGNEKLEKTFWYRRASDGWTGLVSEPVKVDWKKGKDPTEGLTDGAHALSAARRKVGDMTGKGMPEYTSLAKKLESWNGQNTTFFTWFGFVSGRRYVNAEESEKATKEYQQKKEARKQGDDAGKDEAEDENEDEEAEDDQAVEVHEAGEDLAVGIAEDLWPNAIKFFTQAQEMGDMSDPEFEDDMDDEEDEDDEPVDIRSLVGGAEKGKARDSNGPPAKKVKR
;
A
#
# COMPACT_ATOMS: atom_id res chain seq x y z
N MET A 1 -38.37 2.36 -50.87
CA MET A 1 -37.71 2.89 -52.07
C MET A 1 -36.50 2.01 -52.38
N THR A 2 -36.70 1.04 -53.24
CA THR A 2 -35.70 0.05 -53.64
C THR A 2 -34.78 0.68 -54.68
N LYS A 3 -33.47 0.72 -54.43
CA LYS A 3 -32.50 0.86 -55.52
C LYS A 3 -31.67 -0.41 -55.57
N ALA A 4 -31.96 -1.19 -56.59
CA ALA A 4 -31.18 -2.33 -57.01
C ALA A 4 -30.45 -1.97 -58.30
N SER A 5 -29.19 -2.41 -58.36
CA SER A 5 -28.54 -3.04 -59.53
C SER A 5 -28.26 -2.17 -60.77
N GLN A 6 -26.97 -1.99 -61.09
CA GLN A 6 -26.25 -2.70 -62.17
C GLN A 6 -25.00 -1.92 -62.60
N ALA A 7 -23.99 -2.67 -63.05
CA ALA A 7 -22.62 -2.24 -63.27
C ALA A 7 -22.29 -1.92 -64.76
N LEU A 8 -21.26 -1.08 -64.92
CA LEU A 8 -20.35 -0.82 -66.07
C LEU A 8 -20.95 -0.08 -67.30
N PRO A 9 -20.22 0.83 -68.01
CA PRO A 9 -18.83 0.65 -68.48
C PRO A 9 -17.90 1.90 -68.49
N THR A 10 -16.66 1.63 -68.89
CA THR A 10 -15.49 2.47 -69.17
C THR A 10 -15.74 3.76 -69.98
N PHE A 11 -15.03 4.85 -69.64
CA PHE A 11 -14.67 5.89 -70.62
C PHE A 11 -13.28 6.49 -70.37
N SER A 12 -12.58 6.66 -71.48
CA SER A 12 -11.21 7.12 -71.70
C SER A 12 -11.05 8.63 -71.50
N ALA A 13 -9.89 9.06 -70.99
CA ALA A 13 -8.94 9.98 -71.66
C ALA A 13 -8.16 10.82 -70.63
N TYR A 14 -6.84 10.62 -70.53
CA TYR A 14 -5.85 11.64 -70.93
C TYR A 14 -4.42 11.12 -70.69
N GLU A 15 -3.59 11.34 -71.69
CA GLU A 15 -2.21 10.90 -71.89
C GLU A 15 -1.20 11.75 -71.07
N PRO A 16 -0.19 11.16 -70.40
CA PRO A 16 0.97 11.92 -69.94
C PRO A 16 2.13 11.81 -70.95
N ALA A 17 2.51 12.96 -71.50
CA ALA A 17 3.67 13.12 -72.36
C ALA A 17 4.96 12.70 -71.64
N HIS A 18 5.73 11.81 -72.27
CA HIS A 18 7.12 11.54 -71.95
C HIS A 18 7.96 12.80 -72.16
N ILE A 19 8.67 13.25 -71.12
CA ILE A 19 9.88 14.07 -71.25
C ILE A 19 11.01 13.38 -70.50
N GLU A 20 12.07 13.07 -71.25
CA GLU A 20 13.32 12.46 -70.83
C GLU A 20 13.99 13.20 -69.66
N LEU A 21 14.13 12.53 -68.52
CA LEU A 21 15.04 12.95 -67.44
C LEU A 21 16.41 12.29 -67.61
N GLN A 22 17.12 12.63 -68.69
CA GLN A 22 18.54 12.31 -68.83
C GLN A 22 19.33 13.53 -69.32
N LYS A 23 19.39 14.60 -68.53
CA LYS A 23 20.47 15.61 -68.65
C LYS A 23 20.88 16.18 -67.28
N LEU A 24 22.05 15.70 -66.84
CA LEU A 24 23.14 16.46 -66.19
C LEU A 24 22.89 17.12 -64.81
N LEU A 25 23.15 16.35 -63.75
CA LEU A 25 23.87 16.88 -62.58
C LEU A 25 25.26 16.23 -62.54
N PRO A 26 26.34 16.99 -62.26
CA PRO A 26 27.69 16.45 -62.24
C PRO A 26 27.80 15.33 -61.18
N PHE A 27 28.41 14.22 -61.58
CA PHE A 27 28.55 12.97 -60.81
C PHE A 27 29.15 13.17 -59.40
N GLU A 28 29.91 14.24 -59.18
CA GLU A 28 30.43 14.63 -57.86
C GLU A 28 29.34 15.07 -56.88
N SER A 29 28.28 15.75 -57.34
CA SER A 29 27.19 16.21 -56.47
C SER A 29 26.27 15.06 -56.02
N ALA A 30 26.03 14.07 -56.89
CA ALA A 30 25.27 12.88 -56.55
C ALA A 30 26.07 11.97 -55.60
N SER A 31 27.39 11.85 -55.79
CA SER A 31 28.27 11.11 -54.87
C SER A 31 28.42 11.81 -53.52
N GLN A 32 28.46 13.15 -53.49
CA GLN A 32 28.46 13.93 -52.24
C GLN A 32 27.11 13.90 -51.55
N ALA A 33 26.00 14.00 -52.28
CA ALA A 33 24.65 13.87 -51.72
C ALA A 33 24.39 12.45 -51.22
N TYR A 34 24.90 11.42 -51.92
CA TYR A 34 24.85 10.03 -51.47
C TYR A 34 25.75 9.79 -50.26
N ARG A 35 26.96 10.39 -50.21
CA ARG A 35 27.80 10.36 -49.02
C ARG A 35 27.19 11.14 -47.85
N LEU A 36 26.55 12.30 -48.08
CA LEU A 36 25.85 13.06 -47.04
C LEU A 36 24.59 12.33 -46.57
N ALA A 37 23.88 11.65 -47.47
CA ALA A 37 22.70 10.84 -47.15
C ALA A 37 23.10 9.54 -46.46
N GLN A 38 24.21 8.90 -46.84
CA GLN A 38 24.77 7.77 -46.08
C GLN A 38 25.31 8.24 -44.72
N HIS A 39 25.95 9.40 -44.63
CA HIS A 39 26.47 9.96 -43.38
C HIS A 39 25.37 10.53 -42.47
N HIS A 40 24.23 10.98 -43.02
CA HIS A 40 23.01 11.31 -42.27
C HIS A 40 22.23 10.05 -41.90
N SER A 41 22.16 9.05 -42.78
CA SER A 41 21.45 7.78 -42.51
C SER A 41 22.21 6.90 -41.52
N THR A 42 23.52 7.06 -41.37
CA THR A 42 24.31 6.38 -40.31
C THR A 42 24.28 7.14 -38.98
N MET A 43 23.83 8.40 -38.95
CA MET A 43 23.70 9.22 -37.74
C MET A 43 22.25 9.28 -37.21
N ALA A 44 21.29 8.66 -37.91
CA ALA A 44 19.86 8.83 -37.65
C ALA A 44 19.20 7.64 -36.92
N ASP A 45 19.95 6.61 -36.52
CA ASP A 45 19.36 5.39 -35.90
C ASP A 45 20.10 4.90 -34.64
N GLU A 46 21.03 5.66 -34.07
CA GLU A 46 21.44 5.41 -32.69
C GLU A 46 20.40 6.05 -31.76
N VAL A 47 19.28 5.35 -31.56
CA VAL A 47 18.48 5.55 -30.36
C VAL A 47 19.44 5.26 -29.19
N PRO A 48 19.74 6.22 -28.30
CA PRO A 48 20.63 5.95 -27.18
C PRO A 48 20.03 4.77 -26.40
N GLU A 49 20.75 3.66 -26.38
CA GLU A 49 20.35 2.48 -25.60
C GLU A 49 20.39 2.87 -24.12
N ILE A 50 19.21 2.95 -23.52
CA ILE A 50 19.05 3.21 -22.08
C ILE A 50 19.69 2.03 -21.33
N SER A 51 20.63 2.30 -20.44
CA SER A 51 21.25 1.29 -19.60
C SER A 51 20.42 1.04 -18.32
N TYR A 52 20.67 -0.09 -17.65
CA TYR A 52 20.08 -0.33 -16.32
C TYR A 52 20.50 0.73 -15.29
N GLU A 53 21.70 1.29 -15.42
CA GLU A 53 22.19 2.39 -14.57
C GLU A 53 21.40 3.69 -14.78
N ASP A 54 21.00 3.97 -16.02
CA ASP A 54 20.13 5.11 -16.32
C ASP A 54 18.76 4.94 -15.64
N LEU A 55 18.20 3.72 -15.69
CA LEU A 55 16.94 3.41 -14.99
C LEU A 55 17.10 3.53 -13.47
N ALA A 56 18.19 2.99 -12.90
CA ALA A 56 18.46 3.09 -11.47
C ALA A 56 18.63 4.54 -11.00
N SER A 57 19.28 5.39 -11.81
CA SER A 57 19.42 6.83 -11.53
C SER A 57 18.07 7.56 -11.56
N ILE A 58 17.17 7.18 -12.47
CA ILE A 58 15.81 7.73 -12.54
C ILE A 58 14.99 7.31 -11.31
N GLU A 59 15.04 6.04 -10.90
CA GLU A 59 14.39 5.56 -9.67
C GLU A 59 14.93 6.28 -8.42
N ASP A 60 16.24 6.49 -8.35
CA ASP A 60 16.89 7.27 -7.29
C ASP A 60 16.36 8.72 -7.21
N ASP A 61 16.02 9.33 -8.34
CA ASP A 61 15.43 10.67 -8.39
C ASP A 61 13.97 10.66 -7.92
N PHE A 62 13.18 9.64 -8.29
CA PHE A 62 11.82 9.47 -7.76
C PHE A 62 11.81 9.26 -6.25
N GLU A 63 12.70 8.43 -5.70
CA GLU A 63 12.78 8.22 -4.24
C GLU A 63 13.09 9.52 -3.48
N GLU A 64 13.97 10.37 -4.04
CA GLU A 64 14.29 11.67 -3.47
C GLU A 64 13.08 12.62 -3.51
N ILE A 65 12.36 12.65 -4.63
CA ILE A 65 11.13 13.44 -4.78
C ILE A 65 10.10 13.02 -3.74
N ASP A 66 9.82 11.72 -3.60
CA ASP A 66 8.85 11.20 -2.64
C ASP A 66 9.23 11.55 -1.20
N THR A 67 10.53 11.43 -0.87
CA THR A 67 11.07 11.82 0.43
C THR A 67 10.81 13.30 0.71
N GLN A 68 11.05 14.18 -0.26
CA GLN A 68 10.79 15.62 -0.13
C GLN A 68 9.29 15.93 0.00
N ILE A 69 8.43 15.23 -0.75
CA ILE A 69 6.97 15.35 -0.64
C ILE A 69 6.52 14.99 0.78
N MET A 70 6.97 13.86 1.32
CA MET A 70 6.60 13.44 2.69
C MET A 70 7.04 14.46 3.74
N ARG A 71 8.28 14.99 3.64
CA ARG A 71 8.77 16.05 4.54
C ARG A 71 7.88 17.29 4.46
N LYS A 72 7.58 17.74 3.25
CA LYS A 72 6.80 18.95 3.04
C LYS A 72 5.37 18.78 3.53
N GLN A 73 4.73 17.65 3.22
CA GLN A 73 3.41 17.27 3.69
C GLN A 73 3.35 17.28 5.22
N TYR A 74 4.34 16.65 5.89
CA TYR A 74 4.41 16.63 7.34
C TYR A 74 4.48 18.04 7.92
N ASP A 75 5.35 18.89 7.39
CA ASP A 75 5.53 20.26 7.86
C ASP A 75 4.24 21.10 7.73
N ILE A 76 3.64 21.11 6.54
CA ILE A 76 2.46 21.97 6.27
C ILE A 76 1.17 21.45 6.92
N SER A 77 1.09 20.15 7.24
CA SER A 77 -0.11 19.54 7.83
C SER A 77 -0.20 19.69 9.36
N LYS A 78 0.91 19.97 10.05
CA LYS A 78 0.96 20.18 11.51
C LYS A 78 -0.16 21.08 12.08
N PRO A 79 -0.37 22.32 11.58
CA PRO A 79 -1.43 23.18 12.11
C PRO A 79 -2.85 22.60 11.89
N ALA A 80 -3.07 21.90 10.79
CA ALA A 80 -4.35 21.24 10.52
C ALA A 80 -4.58 20.06 11.48
N TYR A 81 -3.55 19.26 11.75
CA TYR A 81 -3.63 18.17 12.72
C TYR A 81 -3.80 18.66 14.16
N ALA A 82 -3.17 19.76 14.55
CA ALA A 82 -3.38 20.38 15.85
C ALA A 82 -4.84 20.83 16.01
N LYS A 83 -5.39 21.55 15.02
CA LYS A 83 -6.81 21.94 14.99
C LYS A 83 -7.74 20.73 15.04
N ARG A 84 -7.41 19.65 14.31
CA ARG A 84 -8.17 18.40 14.34
C ARG A 84 -8.18 17.81 15.74
N ALA A 85 -7.02 17.68 16.38
CA ALA A 85 -6.89 17.11 17.72
C ALA A 85 -7.75 17.87 18.74
N GLU A 86 -7.74 19.21 18.71
CA GLU A 86 -8.59 20.04 19.58
C GLU A 86 -10.10 19.85 19.33
N ALA A 87 -10.50 19.62 18.08
CA ALA A 87 -11.88 19.41 17.71
C ALA A 87 -12.38 18.02 18.15
N ILE A 88 -11.65 16.95 17.78
CA ILE A 88 -12.07 15.56 18.05
C ILE A 88 -12.03 15.23 19.54
N ALA A 89 -11.17 15.89 20.33
CA ALA A 89 -11.12 15.71 21.79
C ALA A 89 -12.44 16.10 22.50
N LYS A 90 -13.33 16.83 21.84
CA LYS A 90 -14.65 17.22 22.36
C LYS A 90 -15.75 16.23 21.99
N ILE A 91 -15.45 15.24 21.14
CA ILE A 91 -16.38 14.25 20.65
C ILE A 91 -16.12 12.96 21.43
N PRO A 92 -17.02 12.57 22.36
CA PRO A 92 -16.95 11.26 23.00
C PRO A 92 -16.97 10.16 21.93
N THR A 93 -16.37 9.01 22.23
CA THR A 93 -16.38 7.82 21.35
C THR A 93 -15.85 8.03 19.93
N PHE A 94 -15.17 9.14 19.63
CA PHE A 94 -14.61 9.41 18.31
C PHE A 94 -13.69 8.27 17.83
N TRP A 95 -12.66 7.93 18.61
CA TRP A 95 -11.72 6.87 18.22
C TRP A 95 -12.35 5.48 18.19
N PRO A 96 -13.17 5.06 19.17
CA PRO A 96 -13.95 3.83 19.06
C PRO A 96 -14.68 3.68 17.71
N LEU A 97 -15.46 4.69 17.31
CA LEU A 97 -16.19 4.68 16.04
C LEU A 97 -15.28 4.68 14.81
N VAL A 98 -14.09 5.29 14.91
CA VAL A 98 -13.07 5.19 13.85
C VAL A 98 -12.55 3.77 13.71
N PHE A 99 -12.35 3.04 14.80
CA PHE A 99 -11.89 1.65 14.76
C PHE A 99 -12.97 0.68 14.27
N GLU A 100 -14.25 0.96 14.51
CA GLU A 100 -15.35 0.18 13.92
C GLU A 100 -15.38 0.22 12.39
N GLN A 101 -14.80 1.27 11.80
CA GLN A 101 -14.67 1.46 10.35
C GLN A 101 -13.21 1.33 9.89
N ALA A 102 -12.37 0.66 10.68
CA ALA A 102 -10.97 0.49 10.34
C ALA A 102 -10.81 -0.25 8.98
N PRO A 103 -9.80 0.11 8.17
CA PRO A 103 -9.47 -0.64 6.96
C PRO A 103 -9.21 -2.13 7.24
N PRO A 104 -9.45 -3.03 6.27
CA PRO A 104 -9.27 -4.47 6.44
C PRO A 104 -7.87 -4.87 6.95
N GLU A 105 -6.84 -4.12 6.55
CA GLU A 105 -5.45 -4.36 6.94
C GLU A 105 -5.25 -4.20 8.46
N ILE A 106 -6.11 -3.42 9.13
CA ILE A 106 -6.11 -3.17 10.57
C ILE A 106 -7.18 -4.03 11.25
N ASP A 107 -8.40 -4.01 10.73
CA ASP A 107 -9.58 -4.67 11.32
C ASP A 107 -9.37 -6.17 11.54
N GLN A 108 -8.70 -6.85 10.61
CA GLN A 108 -8.43 -8.28 10.71
C GLN A 108 -7.66 -8.71 11.97
N TYR A 109 -6.93 -7.78 12.61
CA TYR A 109 -6.17 -8.03 13.84
C TYR A 109 -6.92 -7.62 15.10
N ILE A 110 -8.08 -6.96 14.99
CA ILE A 110 -8.85 -6.51 16.15
C ILE A 110 -9.75 -7.67 16.61
N GLN A 111 -9.35 -8.33 17.70
CA GLN A 111 -10.14 -9.39 18.31
C GLN A 111 -11.21 -8.81 19.25
N PRO A 112 -12.26 -9.56 19.61
CA PRO A 112 -13.31 -9.06 20.50
C PRO A 112 -12.81 -8.51 21.84
N ALA A 113 -11.72 -9.07 22.39
CA ALA A 113 -11.10 -8.58 23.61
C ALA A 113 -10.39 -7.22 23.39
N ASP A 114 -9.79 -7.01 22.21
CA ASP A 114 -9.16 -5.75 21.85
C ASP A 114 -10.22 -4.67 21.63
N SER A 115 -11.31 -4.99 20.91
CA SER A 115 -12.44 -4.08 20.66
C SER A 115 -13.02 -3.54 21.97
N GLN A 116 -13.18 -4.39 23.00
CA GLN A 116 -13.65 -3.95 24.32
C GLN A 116 -12.72 -2.89 24.92
N ILE A 117 -11.41 -3.14 24.91
CA ILE A 117 -10.42 -2.21 25.44
C ILE A 117 -10.45 -0.89 24.67
N ILE A 118 -10.51 -0.96 23.33
CA ILE A 118 -10.53 0.21 22.46
C ILE A 118 -11.80 1.03 22.72
N ASN A 119 -12.97 0.39 22.72
CA ASN A 119 -14.26 1.05 22.86
C ASN A 119 -14.41 1.76 24.21
N ASP A 120 -14.02 1.09 25.29
CA ASP A 120 -14.27 1.58 26.64
C ASP A 120 -13.19 2.54 27.14
N HIS A 121 -11.97 2.46 26.59
CA HIS A 121 -10.81 3.10 27.22
C HIS A 121 -9.89 3.90 26.29
N LEU A 122 -9.97 3.77 24.96
CA LEU A 122 -9.13 4.56 24.07
C LEU A 122 -9.61 6.02 24.02
N LYS A 123 -8.74 6.95 24.41
CA LYS A 123 -9.05 8.40 24.42
C LYS A 123 -8.54 9.12 23.19
N SER A 124 -7.34 8.78 22.73
CA SER A 124 -6.72 9.48 21.62
C SER A 124 -5.60 8.70 20.97
N ILE A 125 -5.40 8.95 19.67
CA ILE A 125 -4.24 8.52 18.91
C ILE A 125 -3.53 9.72 18.31
N SER A 126 -2.21 9.73 18.38
CA SER A 126 -1.36 10.66 17.64
C SER A 126 -0.24 9.94 16.92
N VAL A 127 0.04 10.38 15.69
CA VAL A 127 1.17 9.91 14.88
C VAL A 127 2.10 11.08 14.67
N SER A 128 3.40 10.87 14.90
CA SER A 128 4.45 11.82 14.55
C SER A 128 5.54 11.15 13.72
N ARG A 129 6.24 11.94 12.89
CA ARG A 129 7.41 11.48 12.14
C ARG A 129 8.66 11.84 12.95
N ILE A 130 9.00 10.99 13.94
CA ILE A 130 9.88 11.31 15.07
C ILE A 130 11.25 11.86 14.65
N GLU A 131 11.85 11.27 13.61
CA GLU A 131 13.16 11.73 13.15
C GLU A 131 13.12 13.12 12.50
N LEU A 132 11.98 13.55 11.96
CA LEU A 132 11.80 14.92 11.47
C LEU A 132 11.60 15.93 12.60
N GLU A 133 11.19 15.48 13.79
CA GLU A 133 11.11 16.33 14.99
C GLU A 133 12.50 16.56 15.58
N ASP A 134 13.33 15.51 15.61
CA ASP A 134 14.69 15.56 16.14
C ASP A 134 15.69 16.18 15.14
N LYS A 135 15.55 15.84 13.85
CA LYS A 135 16.44 16.24 12.75
C LYS A 135 15.62 16.65 11.52
N PRO A 136 15.05 17.86 11.45
CA PRO A 136 14.15 18.28 10.37
C PRO A 136 14.70 18.07 8.95
N GLU A 137 15.99 18.33 8.75
CA GLU A 137 16.64 18.23 7.43
C GLU A 137 17.26 16.84 7.15
N GLY A 138 17.64 16.08 8.19
CA GLY A 138 18.42 14.84 8.05
C GLY A 138 17.73 13.56 8.54
N GLY A 139 16.62 13.67 9.27
CA GLY A 139 15.87 12.53 9.77
C GLY A 139 15.06 11.86 8.67
N ASN A 140 14.83 10.55 8.74
CA ASN A 140 14.03 9.88 7.72
C ASN A 140 12.52 10.17 7.92
N PRO A 141 11.78 10.66 6.90
CA PRO A 141 10.36 10.93 7.05
C PRO A 141 9.52 9.68 7.33
N ARG A 142 9.97 8.49 6.92
CA ARG A 142 9.25 7.22 7.12
C ARG A 142 9.36 6.68 8.55
N SER A 143 10.24 7.23 9.39
CA SER A 143 10.29 6.87 10.81
C SER A 143 9.09 7.46 11.56
N LEU A 144 8.35 6.63 12.28
CA LEU A 144 7.07 6.95 12.89
C LEU A 144 7.09 6.77 14.40
N LYS A 145 6.28 7.54 15.11
CA LYS A 145 5.90 7.27 16.50
C LYS A 145 4.39 7.33 16.61
N ILE A 146 3.80 6.25 17.08
CA ILE A 146 2.35 6.13 17.27
C ILE A 146 2.09 6.06 18.77
N THR A 147 1.24 6.97 19.25
CA THR A 147 0.92 7.12 20.67
C THR A 147 -0.57 6.91 20.89
N PHE A 148 -0.89 6.00 21.80
CA PHE A 148 -2.25 5.71 22.25
C PHE A 148 -2.37 6.18 23.70
N ASN A 149 -3.39 6.99 24.00
CA ASN A 149 -3.71 7.37 25.37
C ASN A 149 -5.00 6.68 25.81
N PHE A 150 -4.98 6.09 27.00
CA PHE A 150 -6.08 5.34 27.58
C PHE A 150 -6.59 5.99 28.87
N SER A 151 -7.84 5.72 29.25
CA SER A 151 -8.27 5.89 30.64
C SER A 151 -7.67 4.81 31.53
N ALA A 152 -7.60 5.11 32.84
CA ALA A 152 -7.45 4.06 33.83
C ALA A 152 -8.52 2.99 33.60
N ASN A 153 -8.10 1.73 33.52
CA ASN A 153 -8.93 0.59 33.11
C ASN A 153 -8.54 -0.68 33.87
N GLU A 154 -9.33 -1.74 33.78
CA GLU A 154 -9.07 -3.04 34.44
C GLU A 154 -8.13 -3.98 33.68
N TYR A 155 -7.64 -3.60 32.50
CA TYR A 155 -6.82 -4.47 31.65
C TYR A 155 -5.32 -4.28 31.86
N PHE A 156 -4.85 -3.04 31.95
CA PHE A 156 -3.44 -2.72 32.16
C PHE A 156 -3.23 -1.44 32.97
N GLY A 157 -1.99 -1.19 33.40
CA GLY A 157 -1.61 0.00 34.18
C GLY A 157 -1.25 1.23 33.36
N ASN A 158 -1.01 1.09 32.06
CA ASN A 158 -0.53 2.15 31.18
C ASN A 158 -1.62 3.18 30.87
N GLU A 159 -1.38 4.46 31.17
CA GLU A 159 -2.21 5.55 30.65
C GLU A 159 -1.82 5.93 29.21
N LYS A 160 -0.61 5.57 28.80
CA LYS A 160 -0.04 5.89 27.49
C LYS A 160 0.83 4.73 27.00
N LEU A 161 0.61 4.30 25.76
CA LEU A 161 1.46 3.36 25.04
C LEU A 161 2.05 4.08 23.81
N GLU A 162 3.38 4.09 23.71
CA GLU A 162 4.13 4.75 22.64
C GLU A 162 4.98 3.71 21.92
N LYS A 163 4.69 3.48 20.64
CA LYS A 163 5.50 2.59 19.79
C LYS A 163 6.21 3.40 18.73
N THR A 164 7.52 3.20 18.62
CA THR A 164 8.38 3.91 17.67
C THR A 164 8.90 2.94 16.63
N PHE A 165 8.83 3.35 15.37
CA PHE A 165 9.35 2.65 14.22
C PHE A 165 10.41 3.53 13.54
N TRP A 166 11.56 2.96 13.27
CA TRP A 166 12.64 3.62 12.55
C TRP A 166 12.76 2.98 11.17
N TYR A 167 12.79 3.80 10.13
CA TYR A 167 13.12 3.32 8.80
C TYR A 167 14.63 3.06 8.72
N ARG A 168 15.00 1.81 8.45
CA ARG A 168 16.39 1.35 8.46
C ARG A 168 16.79 0.82 7.09
N ARG A 169 18.10 0.85 6.83
CA ARG A 169 18.75 0.19 5.69
C ARG A 169 19.78 -0.81 6.22
N ALA A 170 19.74 -2.05 5.79
CA ALA A 170 20.76 -3.05 6.10
C ALA A 170 21.90 -2.98 5.08
N SER A 171 23.05 -3.58 5.40
CA SER A 171 24.21 -3.63 4.50
C SER A 171 23.97 -4.39 3.20
N ASP A 172 23.02 -5.32 3.19
CA ASP A 172 22.59 -6.09 2.01
C ASP A 172 21.56 -5.34 1.14
N GLY A 173 21.28 -4.08 1.46
CA GLY A 173 20.37 -3.24 0.70
C GLY A 173 18.91 -3.28 1.17
N TRP A 174 18.52 -4.22 2.04
CA TRP A 174 17.16 -4.26 2.58
C TRP A 174 16.81 -2.95 3.28
N THR A 175 15.58 -2.48 3.09
CA THR A 175 15.03 -1.34 3.83
C THR A 175 13.65 -1.67 4.35
N GLY A 176 13.33 -1.17 5.55
CA GLY A 176 12.01 -1.34 6.16
C GLY A 176 11.94 -0.73 7.54
N LEU A 177 10.79 -0.88 8.18
CA LEU A 177 10.58 -0.41 9.55
C LEU A 177 11.09 -1.43 10.57
N VAL A 178 11.92 -0.94 11.49
CA VAL A 178 12.34 -1.66 12.69
C VAL A 178 11.77 -0.95 13.91
N SER A 179 11.31 -1.71 14.89
CA SER A 179 10.71 -1.25 16.14
C SER A 179 11.37 -1.94 17.33
N GLU A 180 10.96 -1.53 18.52
CA GLU A 180 11.23 -2.24 19.76
C GLU A 180 9.91 -2.66 20.45
N PRO A 181 9.93 -3.71 21.29
CA PRO A 181 8.76 -4.09 22.06
C PRO A 181 8.41 -3.04 23.12
N VAL A 182 7.14 -2.70 23.23
CA VAL A 182 6.60 -1.81 24.26
C VAL A 182 6.06 -2.66 25.40
N LYS A 183 6.49 -2.36 26.63
CA LYS A 183 5.95 -3.04 27.82
C LYS A 183 4.51 -2.60 28.04
N VAL A 184 3.59 -3.56 27.95
CA VAL A 184 2.21 -3.40 28.43
C VAL A 184 2.12 -4.03 29.83
N ASP A 185 1.67 -3.24 30.80
CA ASP A 185 1.56 -3.62 32.20
C ASP A 185 0.21 -4.32 32.45
N TRP A 186 0.03 -5.46 31.78
CA TRP A 186 -1.18 -6.27 31.89
C TRP A 186 -1.49 -6.64 33.34
N LYS A 187 -2.75 -6.49 33.72
CA LYS A 187 -3.28 -6.95 35.00
C LYS A 187 -3.52 -8.45 34.94
N LYS A 188 -3.54 -9.08 36.11
CA LYS A 188 -3.63 -10.55 36.23
C LYS A 188 -4.85 -11.10 35.48
N GLY A 189 -4.59 -11.97 34.50
CA GLY A 189 -5.64 -12.64 33.71
C GLY A 189 -6.36 -11.75 32.70
N LYS A 190 -5.76 -10.60 32.35
CA LYS A 190 -6.32 -9.60 31.43
C LYS A 190 -5.47 -9.36 30.18
N ASP A 191 -4.46 -10.19 29.97
CA ASP A 191 -3.57 -10.12 28.82
C ASP A 191 -4.17 -10.91 27.64
N PRO A 192 -4.68 -10.24 26.59
CA PRO A 192 -5.22 -10.91 25.40
C PRO A 192 -4.10 -11.52 24.53
N THR A 193 -2.85 -11.13 24.73
CA THR A 193 -1.68 -11.63 23.99
C THR A 193 -1.14 -12.93 24.60
N GLU A 194 -1.81 -13.42 25.65
CA GLU A 194 -1.43 -14.57 26.46
C GLU A 194 0.01 -14.52 26.99
N GLY A 195 0.62 -13.33 27.07
CA GLY A 195 2.00 -13.07 27.49
C GLY A 195 3.03 -13.01 26.36
N LEU A 196 2.61 -12.90 25.10
CA LEU A 196 3.54 -12.77 23.97
C LEU A 196 4.30 -11.44 24.03
N THR A 197 3.62 -10.33 24.33
CA THR A 197 4.27 -9.01 24.47
C THR A 197 5.30 -9.01 25.59
N ASP A 198 5.01 -9.72 26.69
CA ASP A 198 5.95 -9.89 27.81
C ASP A 198 7.18 -10.70 27.41
N GLY A 199 6.98 -11.76 26.60
CA GLY A 199 8.07 -12.55 26.04
C GLY A 199 8.96 -11.73 25.11
N ALA A 200 8.38 -10.98 24.17
CA ALA A 200 9.12 -10.12 23.25
C ALA A 200 9.92 -9.05 24.01
N HIS A 201 9.30 -8.39 24.99
CA HIS A 201 9.98 -7.40 25.83
C HIS A 201 11.12 -8.03 26.67
N ALA A 202 10.91 -9.23 27.23
CA ALA A 202 11.95 -9.94 27.97
C ALA A 202 13.13 -10.33 27.06
N LEU A 203 12.86 -10.85 25.86
CA LEU A 203 13.88 -11.19 24.87
C LEU A 203 14.69 -9.95 24.47
N SER A 204 14.03 -8.86 24.11
CA SER A 204 14.70 -7.59 23.78
C SER A 204 15.57 -7.09 24.94
N ALA A 205 15.07 -7.11 26.17
CA ALA A 205 15.84 -6.73 27.34
C ALA A 205 17.07 -7.63 27.58
N ALA A 206 16.96 -8.93 27.32
CA ALA A 206 18.06 -9.87 27.47
C ALA A 206 19.12 -9.66 26.37
N ARG A 207 18.68 -9.48 25.11
CA ARG A 207 19.53 -9.16 23.96
C ARG A 207 20.33 -7.87 24.17
N ARG A 208 19.69 -6.82 24.68
CA ARG A 208 20.37 -5.57 25.06
C ARG A 208 21.44 -5.76 26.11
N LYS A 209 21.22 -6.63 27.11
CA LYS A 209 22.21 -6.88 28.17
C LYS A 209 23.49 -7.54 27.64
N VAL A 210 23.36 -8.39 26.62
CA VAL A 210 24.50 -9.06 26.00
C VAL A 210 25.13 -8.25 24.86
N GLY A 211 24.46 -7.17 24.42
CA GLY A 211 24.94 -6.32 23.33
C GLY A 211 24.74 -6.93 21.94
N ASP A 212 23.85 -7.91 21.83
CA ASP A 212 23.54 -8.63 20.60
C ASP A 212 22.02 -8.71 20.43
N MET A 213 21.49 -7.93 19.48
CA MET A 213 20.06 -7.82 19.19
C MET A 213 19.52 -8.91 18.25
N THR A 214 20.39 -9.72 17.66
CA THR A 214 20.01 -10.88 16.83
C THR A 214 20.26 -12.21 17.55
N GLY A 215 20.94 -12.18 18.70
CA GLY A 215 21.26 -13.34 19.51
C GLY A 215 20.09 -14.29 19.79
N LYS A 216 20.30 -15.58 19.52
CA LYS A 216 19.32 -16.67 19.69
C LYS A 216 19.64 -17.59 20.88
N GLY A 217 20.83 -17.47 21.46
CA GLY A 217 21.38 -18.40 22.47
C GLY A 217 20.88 -18.22 23.91
N MET A 218 19.68 -17.67 24.11
CA MET A 218 19.19 -17.28 25.45
C MET A 218 17.86 -17.92 25.81
N PRO A 219 17.59 -18.18 27.11
CA PRO A 219 16.35 -18.82 27.55
C PRO A 219 15.09 -18.08 27.10
N GLU A 220 15.14 -16.75 27.04
CA GLU A 220 14.04 -15.91 26.58
C GLU A 220 13.69 -16.17 25.12
N TYR A 221 14.70 -16.37 24.26
CA TYR A 221 14.50 -16.72 22.84
C TYR A 221 13.81 -18.08 22.75
N THR A 222 14.37 -19.10 23.42
CA THR A 222 13.80 -20.45 23.41
C THR A 222 12.37 -20.47 23.96
N SER A 223 12.09 -19.71 25.01
CA SER A 223 10.75 -19.65 25.61
C SER A 223 9.74 -18.96 24.72
N LEU A 224 10.13 -17.87 24.04
CA LEU A 224 9.24 -17.16 23.12
C LEU A 224 8.97 -17.97 21.86
N ALA A 225 10.02 -18.53 21.25
CA ALA A 225 9.89 -19.38 20.06
C ALA A 225 8.96 -20.57 20.32
N LYS A 226 9.15 -21.28 21.44
CA LYS A 226 8.28 -22.39 21.83
C LYS A 226 6.82 -21.97 22.01
N LYS A 227 6.57 -20.75 22.47
CA LYS A 227 5.21 -20.24 22.64
C LYS A 227 4.57 -19.97 21.29
N LEU A 228 5.33 -19.40 20.36
CA LEU A 228 4.89 -19.12 18.99
C LEU A 228 4.66 -20.38 18.16
N GLU A 229 5.39 -21.48 18.40
CA GLU A 229 5.10 -22.79 17.76
C GLU A 229 3.66 -23.26 17.98
N SER A 230 3.06 -22.91 19.14
CA SER A 230 1.66 -23.23 19.47
C SER A 230 0.68 -22.10 19.17
N TRP A 231 1.18 -20.92 18.79
CA TRP A 231 0.39 -19.75 18.47
C TRP A 231 0.10 -19.76 16.96
N ASN A 232 -1.16 -19.93 16.59
CA ASN A 232 -1.53 -19.79 15.18
C ASN A 232 -1.77 -18.30 14.84
N GLY A 233 -1.58 -17.92 13.58
CA GLY A 233 -1.80 -16.54 13.13
C GLY A 233 -3.25 -16.05 13.33
N GLN A 234 -4.22 -16.98 13.47
CA GLN A 234 -5.61 -16.66 13.75
C GLN A 234 -5.84 -16.08 15.16
N ASN A 235 -4.89 -16.28 16.08
CA ASN A 235 -4.94 -15.72 17.43
C ASN A 235 -4.15 -14.41 17.55
N THR A 236 -3.51 -13.92 16.48
CA THR A 236 -2.83 -12.62 16.50
C THR A 236 -3.84 -11.52 16.81
N THR A 237 -3.56 -10.73 17.85
CA THR A 237 -4.45 -9.67 18.34
C THR A 237 -3.81 -8.31 18.11
N PHE A 238 -4.60 -7.25 18.12
CA PHE A 238 -4.11 -5.89 17.90
C PHE A 238 -3.01 -5.53 18.90
N PHE A 239 -3.11 -6.02 20.15
CA PHE A 239 -2.11 -5.72 21.16
C PHE A 239 -0.82 -6.53 21.04
N THR A 240 -0.76 -7.65 20.30
CA THR A 240 0.53 -8.31 20.02
C THR A 240 1.45 -7.40 19.20
N TRP A 241 0.90 -6.43 18.47
CA TRP A 241 1.64 -5.41 17.73
C TRP A 241 2.60 -4.61 18.61
N PHE A 242 2.25 -4.39 19.89
CA PHE A 242 3.17 -3.74 20.82
C PHE A 242 4.47 -4.53 21.04
N GLY A 243 4.46 -5.85 20.82
CA GLY A 243 5.64 -6.70 20.86
C GLY A 243 6.45 -6.76 19.56
N PHE A 244 5.94 -6.26 18.44
CA PHE A 244 6.61 -6.32 17.13
C PHE A 244 7.99 -5.65 17.13
N VAL A 245 8.95 -6.26 16.43
CA VAL A 245 10.33 -5.77 16.28
C VAL A 245 10.68 -5.52 14.82
N SER A 246 10.53 -6.51 13.94
CA SER A 246 10.95 -6.38 12.52
C SER A 246 10.34 -7.50 11.69
N GLY A 247 9.97 -7.21 10.44
CA GLY A 247 9.52 -8.23 9.48
C GLY A 247 10.65 -9.15 8.97
N ARG A 248 11.91 -8.85 9.32
CA ARG A 248 13.09 -9.64 8.96
C ARG A 248 13.97 -9.88 10.18
N ARG A 249 14.94 -8.99 10.38
CA ARG A 249 15.85 -8.98 11.53
C ARG A 249 15.96 -7.60 12.11
N TYR A 250 16.44 -7.49 13.34
CA TYR A 250 16.73 -6.19 13.92
C TYR A 250 17.92 -5.53 13.21
N VAL A 251 17.71 -4.33 12.67
CA VAL A 251 18.77 -3.48 12.10
C VAL A 251 18.93 -2.27 13.01
N ASN A 252 20.13 -2.13 13.60
CA ASN A 252 20.41 -1.04 14.52
C ASN A 252 20.74 0.28 13.80
N ALA A 253 20.82 1.37 14.55
CA ALA A 253 21.07 2.70 13.98
C ALA A 253 22.47 2.85 13.36
N GLU A 254 23.50 2.22 13.92
CA GLU A 254 24.88 2.32 13.46
C GLU A 254 25.07 1.58 12.12
N GLU A 255 24.53 0.37 12.02
CA GLU A 255 24.48 -0.40 10.77
C GLU A 255 23.75 0.40 9.69
N SER A 256 22.58 0.95 10.03
CA SER A 256 21.78 1.72 9.09
C SER A 256 22.44 3.01 8.64
N GLU A 257 23.16 3.70 9.51
CA GLU A 257 23.91 4.90 9.13
C GLU A 257 25.06 4.54 8.16
N LYS A 258 25.78 3.44 8.43
CA LYS A 258 26.85 2.95 7.55
C LYS A 258 26.31 2.57 6.17
N ALA A 259 25.27 1.72 6.13
CA ALA A 259 24.66 1.27 4.87
C ALA A 259 24.05 2.44 4.06
N THR A 260 23.48 3.44 4.73
CA THR A 260 22.95 4.63 4.06
C THR A 260 24.06 5.47 3.43
N LYS A 261 25.21 5.63 4.10
CA LYS A 261 26.37 6.34 3.54
C LYS A 261 26.94 5.63 2.31
N GLU A 262 27.06 4.31 2.37
CA GLU A 262 27.52 3.50 1.24
C GLU A 262 26.54 3.60 0.05
N TYR A 263 25.24 3.51 0.31
CA TYR A 263 24.22 3.70 -0.71
C TYR A 263 24.26 5.10 -1.35
N GLN A 264 24.42 6.16 -0.54
CA GLN A 264 24.56 7.53 -1.05
C GLN A 264 25.81 7.70 -1.93
N GLN A 265 26.94 7.12 -1.54
CA GLN A 265 28.16 7.13 -2.36
C GLN A 265 27.96 6.42 -3.70
N LYS A 266 27.30 5.25 -3.69
CA LYS A 266 26.95 4.52 -4.93
C LYS A 266 26.04 5.38 -5.83
N LYS A 267 25.01 6.03 -5.26
CA LYS A 267 24.11 6.95 -5.98
C LYS A 267 24.85 8.16 -6.57
N GLU A 268 25.79 8.76 -5.84
CA GLU A 268 26.60 9.88 -6.34
C GLU A 268 27.54 9.47 -7.47
N ALA A 269 28.14 8.27 -7.38
CA ALA A 269 29.00 7.72 -8.45
C ALA A 269 28.20 7.47 -9.74
N ARG A 270 26.99 6.90 -9.64
CA ARG A 270 26.06 6.72 -10.79
C ARG A 270 25.79 8.05 -11.50
N LYS A 271 25.47 9.11 -10.73
CA LYS A 271 25.20 10.44 -11.29
C LYS A 271 26.40 11.07 -12.00
N GLN A 272 27.62 10.68 -11.64
CA GLN A 272 28.85 11.18 -12.26
C GLN A 272 29.24 10.39 -13.52
N GLY A 273 28.49 9.34 -13.88
CA GLY A 273 28.83 8.46 -14.99
C GLY A 273 30.11 7.67 -14.74
N ASP A 274 30.48 7.50 -13.47
CA ASP A 274 31.65 6.71 -13.10
C ASP A 274 31.29 5.23 -13.19
N ASP A 275 32.02 4.51 -14.02
CA ASP A 275 31.77 3.10 -14.36
C ASP A 275 32.12 2.13 -13.22
N ALA A 276 32.45 2.68 -12.04
CA ALA A 276 32.89 1.96 -10.85
C ALA A 276 31.82 1.04 -10.23
N GLY A 277 30.61 0.98 -10.82
CA GLY A 277 29.51 0.11 -10.41
C GLY A 277 29.16 -1.02 -11.39
N LYS A 278 29.89 -1.18 -12.51
CA LYS A 278 29.56 -2.22 -13.52
C LYS A 278 29.74 -3.66 -13.04
N ASP A 279 30.47 -3.87 -11.95
CA ASP A 279 30.80 -5.20 -11.42
C ASP A 279 30.17 -5.44 -10.04
N GLU A 280 28.88 -5.20 -9.86
CA GLU A 280 28.09 -5.93 -8.85
C GLU A 280 26.71 -6.23 -9.45
N ALA A 281 26.71 -7.02 -10.53
CA ALA A 281 25.57 -7.89 -10.79
C ALA A 281 25.32 -8.66 -9.49
N GLU A 282 24.10 -8.48 -8.97
CA GLU A 282 23.45 -9.26 -7.91
C GLU A 282 24.30 -10.45 -7.47
N ASP A 283 24.93 -10.34 -6.29
CA ASP A 283 25.45 -11.54 -5.63
C ASP A 283 24.21 -12.40 -5.37
N GLU A 284 24.02 -13.36 -6.27
CA GLU A 284 22.97 -14.35 -6.25
C GLU A 284 23.01 -15.00 -4.88
N ASN A 285 22.01 -14.68 -4.06
CA ASN A 285 21.47 -15.51 -2.98
C ASN A 285 22.40 -16.68 -2.60
N GLU A 286 23.48 -16.40 -1.87
CA GLU A 286 23.98 -17.43 -0.98
C GLU A 286 22.85 -17.64 0.01
N ASP A 287 22.26 -18.83 -0.05
CA ASP A 287 21.35 -19.44 0.93
C ASP A 287 22.02 -19.52 2.32
N GLU A 288 22.58 -18.41 2.82
CA GLU A 288 22.70 -18.19 4.25
C GLU A 288 21.27 -18.05 4.73
N GLU A 289 20.76 -19.09 5.42
CA GLU A 289 19.52 -19.05 6.19
C GLU A 289 19.34 -17.63 6.73
N ALA A 290 18.52 -16.82 6.05
CA ALA A 290 18.45 -15.39 6.35
C ALA A 290 18.24 -15.31 7.85
N GLU A 291 19.12 -14.61 8.57
CA GLU A 291 19.04 -14.50 10.03
C GLU A 291 17.77 -13.73 10.39
N ASP A 292 16.61 -14.35 10.20
CA ASP A 292 15.33 -13.77 10.49
C ASP A 292 14.95 -14.11 11.93
N ASP A 293 14.22 -13.17 12.51
CA ASP A 293 13.64 -13.28 13.84
C ASP A 293 12.20 -13.80 13.74
N GLN A 294 11.78 -14.41 12.61
CA GLN A 294 10.40 -14.87 12.42
C GLN A 294 9.98 -15.87 13.50
N ALA A 295 10.90 -16.72 13.96
CA ALA A 295 10.64 -17.68 15.03
C ALA A 295 10.28 -17.02 16.38
N VAL A 296 10.60 -15.73 16.56
CA VAL A 296 10.34 -14.97 17.79
C VAL A 296 9.50 -13.71 17.56
N GLU A 297 9.04 -13.47 16.32
CA GLU A 297 8.18 -12.36 15.98
C GLU A 297 6.74 -12.68 16.38
N VAL A 298 6.14 -11.78 17.17
CA VAL A 298 4.84 -11.97 17.80
C VAL A 298 3.69 -11.36 17.00
N HIS A 299 4.01 -10.58 15.96
CA HIS A 299 3.02 -10.01 15.07
C HIS A 299 3.53 -9.99 13.62
N GLU A 300 3.02 -10.90 12.78
CA GLU A 300 3.48 -11.09 11.40
C GLU A 300 3.36 -9.84 10.51
N ALA A 301 2.29 -9.05 10.67
CA ALA A 301 2.05 -7.85 9.87
C ALA A 301 2.37 -6.55 10.63
N GLY A 302 3.37 -6.56 11.50
CA GLY A 302 3.58 -5.42 12.39
C GLY A 302 4.04 -4.13 11.70
N GLU A 303 4.78 -4.26 10.58
CA GLU A 303 5.14 -3.14 9.71
C GLU A 303 3.92 -2.59 8.97
N ASP A 304 3.16 -3.46 8.30
CA ASP A 304 1.95 -3.08 7.56
C ASP A 304 0.91 -2.43 8.46
N LEU A 305 0.72 -2.95 9.69
CA LEU A 305 -0.19 -2.37 10.66
C LEU A 305 0.27 -0.96 11.10
N ALA A 306 1.58 -0.74 11.25
CA ALA A 306 2.12 0.57 11.58
C ALA A 306 1.89 1.59 10.44
N VAL A 307 2.14 1.17 9.20
CA VAL A 307 1.89 1.98 8.01
C VAL A 307 0.40 2.25 7.84
N GLY A 308 -0.46 1.24 7.94
CA GLY A 308 -1.91 1.38 7.84
C GLY A 308 -2.48 2.35 8.88
N ILE A 309 -2.00 2.29 10.13
CA ILE A 309 -2.39 3.27 11.15
C ILE A 309 -1.90 4.67 10.79
N ALA A 310 -0.64 4.82 10.37
CA ALA A 310 -0.01 6.12 10.14
C ALA A 310 -0.46 6.82 8.86
N GLU A 311 -0.81 6.07 7.82
CA GLU A 311 -1.03 6.58 6.46
C GLU A 311 -2.49 6.46 6.01
N ASP A 312 -3.29 5.58 6.63
CA ASP A 312 -4.72 5.46 6.34
C ASP A 312 -5.60 5.83 7.54
N LEU A 313 -5.62 5.03 8.61
CA LEU A 313 -6.55 5.21 9.74
C LEU A 313 -6.43 6.58 10.39
N TRP A 314 -5.22 6.97 10.78
CA TRP A 314 -5.01 8.21 11.52
C TRP A 314 -5.21 9.46 10.66
N PRO A 315 -4.71 9.57 9.41
CA PRO A 315 -5.01 10.71 8.53
C PRO A 315 -6.50 10.81 8.21
N ASN A 316 -7.17 9.69 7.94
CA ASN A 316 -8.57 9.63 7.49
C ASN A 316 -9.59 9.47 8.64
N ALA A 317 -9.18 9.62 9.90
CA ALA A 317 -10.06 9.40 11.06
C ALA A 317 -11.41 10.14 11.00
N ILE A 318 -11.47 11.38 10.49
CA ILE A 318 -12.77 12.09 10.35
C ILE A 318 -13.69 11.39 9.34
N LYS A 319 -13.14 10.86 8.24
CA LYS A 319 -13.88 10.12 7.23
C LYS A 319 -14.48 8.86 7.85
N PHE A 320 -13.67 8.05 8.52
CA PHE A 320 -14.13 6.81 9.17
C PHE A 320 -15.16 7.08 10.27
N PHE A 321 -14.95 8.11 11.09
CA PHE A 321 -15.96 8.54 12.06
C PHE A 321 -17.30 8.91 11.40
N THR A 322 -17.26 9.65 10.29
CA THR A 322 -18.49 10.06 9.56
C THR A 322 -19.21 8.84 9.00
N GLN A 323 -18.47 7.89 8.41
CA GLN A 323 -19.02 6.64 7.90
C GLN A 323 -19.68 5.80 9.00
N ALA A 324 -19.09 5.75 10.20
CA ALA A 324 -19.67 5.04 11.33
C ALA A 324 -21.02 5.64 11.75
N GLN A 325 -21.13 6.98 11.75
CA GLN A 325 -22.38 7.67 12.05
C GLN A 325 -23.44 7.43 10.97
N GLU A 326 -23.06 7.51 9.69
CA GLU A 326 -23.98 7.24 8.57
C GLU A 326 -24.54 5.81 8.61
N MET A 327 -23.71 4.81 8.91
CA MET A 327 -24.18 3.43 9.08
C MET A 327 -25.08 3.26 10.31
N GLY A 328 -24.78 3.97 11.40
CA GLY A 328 -25.61 4.00 12.59
C GLY A 328 -27.01 4.55 12.29
N ASP A 329 -27.08 5.71 11.62
CA ASP A 329 -28.34 6.36 11.24
C ASP A 329 -29.16 5.52 10.25
N MET A 330 -28.50 4.82 9.30
CA MET A 330 -29.18 3.90 8.38
C MET A 330 -29.74 2.65 9.06
N SER A 331 -29.19 2.28 10.23
CA SER A 331 -29.65 1.13 11.02
C SER A 331 -30.69 1.50 12.09
N ASP A 332 -31.11 2.77 12.14
CA ASP A 332 -32.15 3.24 13.05
C ASP A 332 -33.54 2.78 12.56
N PRO A 333 -34.33 2.06 13.38
CA PRO A 333 -35.69 1.64 13.03
C PRO A 333 -36.60 2.78 12.58
N GLU A 334 -36.37 4.01 13.06
CA GLU A 334 -37.14 5.19 12.61
C GLU A 334 -36.88 5.55 11.13
N PHE A 335 -35.75 5.13 10.55
CA PHE A 335 -35.40 5.35 9.15
C PHE A 335 -35.87 4.21 8.22
N GLU A 336 -36.04 2.99 8.76
CA GLU A 336 -36.64 1.86 8.03
C GLU A 336 -38.15 2.07 7.77
N ASP A 337 -38.87 2.74 8.68
CA ASP A 337 -40.33 2.99 8.55
C ASP A 337 -40.69 4.07 7.49
N ASP A 338 -39.76 4.94 7.08
CA ASP A 338 -39.99 6.02 6.09
C ASP A 338 -39.71 5.56 4.63
N MET A 339 -39.20 4.34 4.44
CA MET A 339 -38.89 3.74 3.12
C MET A 339 -39.94 2.71 2.66
N ASP A 340 -40.93 2.37 3.50
CA ASP A 340 -41.97 1.37 3.20
C ASP A 340 -43.28 1.99 2.65
N ASP A 341 -43.28 3.31 2.36
CA ASP A 341 -44.46 4.07 1.91
C ASP A 341 -44.29 4.72 0.51
N GLU A 342 -43.53 4.11 -0.41
CA GLU A 342 -43.63 4.41 -1.86
C GLU A 342 -44.31 3.26 -2.62
N GLU A 343 -45.65 3.28 -2.53
CA GLU A 343 -46.66 2.94 -3.53
C GLU A 343 -46.36 1.81 -4.55
N ASP A 344 -47.04 0.68 -4.32
CA ASP A 344 -47.57 -0.21 -5.35
C ASP A 344 -48.36 0.58 -6.42
N GLU A 345 -47.75 0.96 -7.55
CA GLU A 345 -48.48 1.31 -8.77
C GLU A 345 -47.92 0.57 -10.01
N ASP A 346 -48.62 -0.52 -10.34
CA ASP A 346 -48.81 -1.11 -11.68
C ASP A 346 -47.57 -1.45 -12.52
N ASP A 347 -46.92 -2.58 -12.20
CA ASP A 347 -46.13 -3.37 -13.16
C ASP A 347 -47.08 -4.02 -14.21
N GLU A 348 -47.61 -3.22 -15.15
CA GLU A 348 -48.00 -3.78 -16.45
C GLU A 348 -46.72 -4.22 -17.18
N PRO A 349 -46.56 -5.53 -17.52
CA PRO A 349 -45.34 -5.98 -18.16
C PRO A 349 -45.21 -5.36 -19.55
N VAL A 350 -44.20 -4.49 -19.70
CA VAL A 350 -43.83 -3.88 -20.97
C VAL A 350 -43.51 -4.96 -22.00
N ASP A 351 -44.41 -5.17 -22.98
CA ASP A 351 -44.19 -6.13 -24.07
C ASP A 351 -43.17 -5.58 -25.07
N ILE A 352 -41.91 -5.91 -24.79
CA ILE A 352 -40.70 -5.57 -25.54
C ILE A 352 -40.74 -6.06 -27.01
N ARG A 353 -41.70 -6.93 -27.40
CA ARG A 353 -41.84 -7.39 -28.79
C ARG A 353 -42.58 -6.41 -29.70
N SER A 354 -43.26 -5.41 -29.15
CA SER A 354 -43.92 -4.36 -29.96
C SER A 354 -42.94 -3.28 -30.47
N LEU A 355 -41.74 -3.21 -29.92
CA LEU A 355 -40.73 -2.18 -30.22
C LEU A 355 -39.70 -2.58 -31.30
N VAL A 356 -39.70 -3.83 -31.77
CA VAL A 356 -38.80 -4.31 -32.83
C VAL A 356 -39.60 -4.96 -33.95
N GLY A 357 -40.04 -4.15 -34.93
CA GLY A 357 -40.43 -4.68 -36.25
C GLY A 357 -41.67 -4.04 -36.88
N GLY A 358 -41.48 -2.89 -37.53
CA GLY A 358 -42.45 -2.39 -38.49
C GLY A 358 -42.53 -3.28 -39.75
N ALA A 359 -43.72 -3.84 -39.97
CA ALA A 359 -44.34 -4.23 -41.25
C ALA A 359 -43.65 -5.23 -42.20
N GLU A 360 -44.18 -6.46 -42.33
CA GLU A 360 -45.20 -6.81 -43.34
C GLU A 360 -45.61 -8.31 -43.30
N LYS A 361 -46.95 -8.52 -43.33
CA LYS A 361 -47.74 -9.61 -43.95
C LYS A 361 -47.27 -11.07 -43.88
N GLY A 362 -48.08 -11.92 -43.24
CA GLY A 362 -48.14 -13.36 -43.55
C GLY A 362 -49.08 -14.17 -42.66
N LYS A 363 -50.15 -14.70 -43.23
CA LYS A 363 -51.21 -15.54 -42.62
C LYS A 363 -50.71 -16.78 -41.85
N ALA A 364 -51.51 -17.13 -40.83
CA ALA A 364 -52.08 -18.45 -40.48
C ALA A 364 -51.64 -19.12 -39.16
N ARG A 365 -52.65 -19.38 -38.31
CA ARG A 365 -52.93 -20.55 -37.42
C ARG A 365 -51.76 -21.52 -37.20
N ASP A 366 -51.45 -21.96 -35.98
CA ASP A 366 -52.25 -22.94 -35.23
C ASP A 366 -51.66 -23.19 -33.83
N SER A 367 -52.50 -23.79 -33.00
CA SER A 367 -52.33 -24.20 -31.60
C SER A 367 -51.21 -25.21 -31.32
N ASN A 368 -50.51 -25.08 -30.19
CA ASN A 368 -50.36 -26.11 -29.13
C ASN A 368 -49.26 -25.74 -28.12
N GLY A 369 -49.64 -25.48 -26.86
CA GLY A 369 -48.77 -25.79 -25.70
C GLY A 369 -48.75 -27.31 -25.48
N PRO A 370 -47.77 -27.86 -24.72
CA PRO A 370 -48.07 -28.32 -23.36
C PRO A 370 -46.81 -28.31 -22.42
N PRO A 371 -46.82 -28.83 -21.17
CA PRO A 371 -46.84 -27.99 -19.97
C PRO A 371 -45.69 -28.29 -18.97
N ALA A 372 -45.61 -27.47 -17.92
CA ALA A 372 -44.72 -27.62 -16.78
C ALA A 372 -44.90 -28.96 -16.01
N LYS A 373 -43.81 -29.49 -15.44
CA LYS A 373 -43.86 -30.54 -14.41
C LYS A 373 -42.94 -30.25 -13.22
N LYS A 374 -43.57 -30.38 -12.05
CA LYS A 374 -43.07 -30.24 -10.68
C LYS A 374 -42.15 -31.41 -10.24
N VAL A 375 -41.15 -31.04 -9.45
CA VAL A 375 -40.61 -31.62 -8.18
C VAL A 375 -40.96 -33.08 -7.79
N LYS A 376 -39.91 -33.80 -7.34
CA LYS A 376 -39.84 -34.79 -6.23
C LYS A 376 -38.35 -35.21 -6.13
N ARG A 377 -37.69 -35.38 -4.99
CA ARG A 377 -38.05 -35.44 -3.57
C ARG A 377 -36.77 -35.23 -2.77
#